data_AF-A0A357ZZI5-F1
#
_entry.id   AF-A0A357ZZI5-F1
#
_cell.length_a   1.000
_cell.length_b   1.000
_cell.length_c   1.000
_cell.angle_alpha   90.00
_cell.angle_beta   90.00
_cell.angle_gamma   90.00
#
_symmetry.space_group_name_H-M   'P 1'
#
loop_
_entity.id
_entity.type
_entity.pdbx_description
1 polymer ?
#
loop_
_entity_poly.entity_id
_entity_poly.type
_entity_poly.pdbx_seq_one_letter_code
_entity_poly.pdbx_strand_id
1 'polypeptide(L)'
;RMLPNNARAQGAVESIAELPGGVVGVDLVPGQQVLSSNIVDDVRNSLGKGRVAVSARLDPAQWTGPVAATGNRVNVYAIGGSNAELIATDVIVLQSPDPSTLAPQQEAVVTLGVTDAQVSRVIGAVSGAGVWLVTA
;
A
#
# COMPACT_ATOMS: atom_id res chain seq x y z
N ARG A 1 24.37 22.11 19.49
CA ARG A 1 23.66 22.97 20.46
C ARG A 1 22.18 22.88 20.13
N MET A 2 21.35 22.33 21.01
CA MET A 2 19.90 22.19 20.74
C MET A 2 19.24 23.57 20.75
N LEU A 3 18.27 23.78 19.85
CA LEU A 3 17.44 24.99 19.84
C LEU A 3 16.65 25.07 21.17
N PRO A 4 16.53 26.27 21.76
CA PRO A 4 15.71 26.46 22.95
C PRO A 4 14.25 26.16 22.63
N ASN A 5 13.50 25.67 23.63
CA ASN A 5 12.16 25.10 23.41
C ASN A 5 11.17 26.11 22.78
N ASN A 6 11.34 27.40 23.03
CA ASN A 6 10.52 28.47 22.45
C ASN A 6 10.83 28.78 20.97
N ALA A 7 11.95 28.27 20.43
CA ALA A 7 12.33 28.42 19.03
C ALA A 7 12.03 27.14 18.21
N ARG A 8 11.40 26.13 18.83
CA ARG A 8 11.03 24.88 18.16
C ARG A 8 9.70 25.02 17.45
N ALA A 9 9.61 24.45 16.27
CA ALA A 9 8.32 24.28 15.60
C ALA A 9 7.49 23.25 16.36
N GLN A 10 6.16 23.42 16.35
CA GLN A 10 5.26 22.46 16.96
C GLN A 10 5.44 21.09 16.29
N GLY A 11 5.63 20.03 17.10
CA GLY A 11 5.85 18.68 16.61
C GLY A 11 7.27 18.41 16.08
N ALA A 12 8.23 19.29 16.36
CA ALA A 12 9.64 19.01 16.09
C ALA A 12 10.15 17.88 16.98
N VAL A 13 10.84 16.91 16.39
CA VAL A 13 11.42 15.79 17.14
C VAL A 13 12.60 16.26 17.98
N GLU A 14 12.61 15.87 19.25
CA GLU A 14 13.66 16.29 20.19
C GLU A 14 14.84 15.32 20.18
N SER A 15 14.57 14.07 19.82
CA SER A 15 15.56 13.01 19.75
C SER A 15 15.24 12.03 18.63
N ILE A 16 16.26 11.26 18.23
CA ILE A 16 16.10 10.19 17.25
C ILE A 16 15.13 9.10 17.73
N ALA A 17 14.94 8.94 19.04
CA ALA A 17 14.03 7.97 19.63
C ALA A 17 12.54 8.37 19.50
N GLU A 18 12.26 9.65 19.24
CA GLU A 18 10.91 10.17 19.01
C GLU A 18 10.49 10.12 17.53
N LEU A 19 11.41 9.76 16.64
CA LEU A 19 11.05 9.59 15.23
C LEU A 19 10.11 8.39 15.08
N PRO A 20 8.90 8.60 14.53
CA PRO A 20 8.04 7.48 14.17
C PRO A 20 8.75 6.62 13.11
N GLY A 21 8.41 5.33 13.06
CA GLY A 21 8.91 4.45 12.01
C GLY A 21 8.39 4.91 10.65
N GLY A 22 9.26 4.94 9.63
CA GLY A 22 8.89 5.39 8.29
C GLY A 22 10.05 6.02 7.52
N VAL A 23 9.70 6.82 6.51
CA VAL A 23 10.62 7.62 5.69
C VAL A 23 10.20 9.08 5.69
N VAL A 24 11.13 9.96 5.38
CA VAL A 24 10.82 11.39 5.22
C VAL A 24 10.02 11.58 3.93
N GLY A 25 8.80 12.11 4.04
CA GLY A 25 7.86 12.30 2.92
C GLY A 25 7.97 13.66 2.23
N VAL A 26 8.92 14.50 2.64
CA VAL A 26 9.16 15.84 2.09
C VAL A 26 10.65 16.08 1.91
N ASP A 27 11.01 16.94 0.97
CA ASP A 27 12.40 17.40 0.86
C ASP A 27 12.75 18.31 2.03
N LEU A 28 13.80 17.94 2.76
CA LEU A 28 14.32 18.74 3.87
C LEU A 28 15.57 19.48 3.42
N VAL A 29 15.66 20.76 3.79
CA VAL A 29 16.90 21.53 3.61
C VAL A 29 17.77 21.46 4.87
N PRO A 30 19.11 21.53 4.72
CA PRO A 30 20.01 21.57 5.87
C PRO A 30 19.63 22.71 6.84
N GLY A 31 19.51 22.36 8.13
CA GLY A 31 19.11 23.30 9.18
C GLY A 31 17.59 23.37 9.45
N GLN A 32 16.76 22.72 8.64
CA GLN A 32 15.33 22.58 8.91
C GLN A 32 15.07 21.62 10.07
N GLN A 33 14.11 21.96 10.95
CA GLN A 33 13.66 21.08 12.03
C GLN A 33 12.83 19.93 11.43
N VAL A 34 13.15 18.70 11.85
CA VAL A 34 12.36 17.52 11.47
C VAL A 34 11.11 17.49 12.33
N LEU A 35 9.93 17.44 11.69
CA LEU A 35 8.65 17.31 12.37
C LEU A 35 8.16 15.87 12.27
N SER A 36 7.44 15.35 13.27
CA SER A 36 6.83 14.02 13.19
C SER A 36 5.86 13.91 12.01
N SER A 37 5.21 15.02 11.62
CA SER A 37 4.36 15.13 10.43
C SER A 37 5.10 15.01 9.11
N ASN A 38 6.43 15.11 9.11
CA ASN A 38 7.26 14.96 7.90
C ASN A 38 7.59 13.48 7.63
N ILE A 39 7.30 12.59 8.58
CA ILE A 39 7.52 11.16 8.42
C ILE A 39 6.23 10.53 7.90
N VAL A 40 6.35 9.79 6.81
CA VAL A 40 5.29 9.00 6.21
C VAL A 40 5.62 7.53 6.34
N ASP A 41 4.59 6.69 6.32
CA ASP A 41 4.77 5.24 6.37
C ASP A 41 5.65 4.78 5.19
N ASP A 42 6.67 3.99 5.52
CA ASP A 42 7.54 3.39 4.52
C ASP A 42 6.81 2.20 3.87
N VAL A 43 6.21 2.45 2.71
CA VAL A 43 5.53 1.43 1.91
C VAL A 43 6.49 0.29 1.50
N ARG A 44 7.81 0.50 1.54
CA ARG A 44 8.80 -0.55 1.27
C ARG A 44 8.99 -1.49 2.47
N ASN A 45 8.79 -0.98 3.70
CA ASN A 45 8.79 -1.78 4.93
C ASN A 45 7.41 -2.41 5.22
N SER A 46 6.31 -1.88 4.69
CA SER A 46 4.97 -2.47 4.85
C SER A 46 4.80 -3.82 4.14
N LEU A 47 5.71 -4.17 3.23
CA LEU A 47 5.72 -5.47 2.56
C LEU A 47 5.99 -6.62 3.55
N GLY A 48 6.83 -6.41 4.57
CA GLY A 48 7.27 -7.47 5.49
C GLY A 48 8.25 -8.48 4.85
N LYS A 49 8.91 -9.31 5.69
CA LYS A 49 9.84 -10.35 5.21
C LYS A 49 9.10 -11.46 4.45
N GLY A 50 9.70 -11.95 3.35
CA GLY A 50 9.18 -13.11 2.59
C GLY A 50 7.99 -12.78 1.69
N ARG A 51 7.82 -11.50 1.32
CA ARG A 51 6.77 -11.01 0.45
C ARG A 51 7.36 -10.26 -0.73
N VAL A 52 6.63 -10.25 -1.84
CA VAL A 52 6.98 -9.64 -3.12
C VAL A 52 5.83 -8.74 -3.55
N ALA A 53 6.17 -7.58 -4.11
CA ALA A 53 5.20 -6.67 -4.69
C ALA A 53 4.84 -7.12 -6.11
N VAL A 54 3.55 -7.31 -6.38
CA VAL A 54 2.98 -7.60 -7.70
C VAL A 54 2.11 -6.41 -8.09
N SER A 55 2.52 -5.70 -9.14
CA SER A 55 1.75 -4.59 -9.71
C SER A 55 0.95 -5.05 -10.93
N ALA A 56 -0.32 -4.71 -10.93
CA ALA A 56 -1.31 -5.16 -11.89
C ALA A 56 -2.06 -3.95 -12.46
N ARG A 57 -2.27 -3.90 -13.78
CA ARG A 57 -3.28 -3.03 -14.37
C ARG A 57 -4.61 -3.76 -14.32
N LEU A 58 -5.59 -3.19 -13.64
CA LEU A 58 -6.91 -3.77 -13.49
C LEU A 58 -7.96 -2.73 -13.92
N ASP A 59 -8.94 -3.17 -14.70
CA ASP A 59 -10.15 -2.37 -14.94
C ASP A 59 -10.96 -2.34 -13.63
N PRO A 60 -11.39 -1.18 -13.11
CA PRO A 60 -12.39 -1.01 -12.04
C PRO A 60 -13.52 -2.05 -12.01
N ALA A 61 -14.02 -2.47 -13.17
CA ALA A 61 -15.05 -3.50 -13.27
C ALA A 61 -14.56 -4.92 -12.92
N GLN A 62 -13.26 -5.20 -13.08
CA GLN A 62 -12.60 -6.49 -12.85
C GLN A 62 -11.92 -6.63 -11.48
N TRP A 63 -11.92 -5.56 -10.67
CA TRP A 63 -11.55 -5.57 -9.25
C TRP A 63 -12.61 -4.84 -8.44
N THR A 64 -13.74 -5.51 -8.23
CA THR A 64 -14.68 -5.09 -7.19
C THR A 64 -14.24 -5.68 -5.86
N GLY A 65 -14.57 -5.05 -4.75
CA GLY A 65 -14.06 -5.40 -3.44
C GLY A 65 -14.31 -4.27 -2.45
N PRO A 66 -14.74 -4.52 -1.20
CA PRO A 66 -14.91 -3.46 -0.22
C PRO A 66 -13.59 -2.69 -0.12
N VAL A 67 -13.65 -1.43 -0.54
CA VAL A 67 -12.58 -0.42 -0.65
C VAL A 67 -11.42 -0.72 0.32
N ALA A 68 -10.43 -1.49 -0.15
CA ALA A 68 -9.27 -1.81 0.65
C ALA A 68 -8.26 -0.68 0.43
N ALA A 69 -8.30 0.32 1.30
CA ALA A 69 -7.28 1.35 1.35
C ALA A 69 -5.88 0.70 1.42
N THR A 70 -4.88 1.39 0.85
CA THR A 70 -3.47 1.04 1.01
C THR A 70 -3.16 0.74 2.50
N GLY A 71 -2.46 -0.37 2.75
CA GLY A 71 -2.15 -0.89 4.08
C GLY A 71 -3.08 -2.03 4.55
N ASN A 72 -4.25 -2.22 3.93
CA ASN A 72 -5.19 -3.27 4.33
C ASN A 72 -4.74 -4.66 3.87
N ARG A 73 -5.15 -5.68 4.63
CA ARG A 73 -5.02 -7.10 4.27
C ARG A 73 -6.28 -7.60 3.59
N VAL A 74 -6.11 -8.31 2.49
CA VAL A 74 -7.20 -8.83 1.65
C VAL A 74 -6.94 -10.28 1.26
N ASN A 75 -8.02 -10.98 0.97
CA ASN A 75 -8.02 -12.24 0.24
C ASN A 75 -8.27 -11.96 -1.24
N VAL A 76 -7.54 -12.63 -2.11
CA VAL A 76 -7.62 -12.49 -3.56
C VAL A 76 -8.32 -13.71 -4.13
N TYR A 77 -9.37 -13.48 -4.90
CA TYR A 77 -10.08 -14.49 -5.65
C TYR A 77 -9.86 -14.30 -7.15
N ALA A 78 -9.62 -15.36 -7.89
CA ALA A 78 -9.68 -15.33 -9.36
C ALA A 78 -11.15 -15.39 -9.80
N ILE A 79 -11.52 -14.54 -10.75
CA ILE A 79 -12.84 -14.57 -11.38
C ILE A 79 -12.65 -15.20 -12.76
N GLY A 80 -13.11 -16.44 -12.93
CA GLY A 80 -13.00 -17.17 -14.19
C GLY A 80 -14.02 -18.30 -14.29
N GLY A 81 -14.81 -18.32 -15.36
CA GLY A 81 -15.90 -19.28 -15.53
C GLY A 81 -17.11 -18.95 -14.63
N SER A 82 -17.76 -19.98 -14.07
CA SER A 82 -19.00 -19.83 -13.31
C SER A 82 -18.83 -19.50 -11.83
N ASN A 83 -17.60 -19.61 -11.27
CA ASN A 83 -17.34 -19.50 -9.83
C ASN A 83 -16.10 -18.63 -9.55
N ALA A 84 -16.05 -18.02 -8.36
CA ALA A 84 -14.86 -17.35 -7.84
C ALA A 84 -13.99 -18.35 -7.05
N GLU A 85 -12.69 -18.39 -7.31
CA GLU A 85 -11.74 -19.29 -6.64
C GLU A 85 -10.78 -18.50 -5.76
N LEU A 86 -10.62 -18.89 -4.49
CA LEU A 86 -9.66 -18.26 -3.58
C LEU A 86 -8.23 -18.65 -3.98
N ILE A 87 -7.43 -17.69 -4.45
CA ILE A 87 -6.08 -17.94 -4.94
C ILE A 87 -4.98 -17.50 -3.97
N ALA A 88 -5.25 -16.49 -3.13
CA ALA A 88 -4.32 -16.00 -2.14
C ALA A 88 -5.05 -15.42 -0.92
N THR A 89 -4.45 -15.60 0.25
CA THR A 89 -4.93 -15.05 1.52
C THR A 89 -3.88 -14.17 2.13
N ASP A 90 -4.30 -13.26 3.02
CA ASP A 90 -3.39 -12.37 3.76
C ASP A 90 -2.49 -11.52 2.84
N VAL A 91 -3.04 -11.03 1.73
CA VAL A 91 -2.35 -10.17 0.76
C VAL A 91 -2.43 -8.72 1.22
N ILE A 92 -1.31 -7.99 1.20
CA ILE A 92 -1.27 -6.60 1.64
C ILE A 92 -1.50 -5.69 0.42
N VAL A 93 -2.42 -4.74 0.50
CA VAL A 93 -2.57 -3.72 -0.54
C VAL A 93 -1.49 -2.66 -0.32
N LEU A 94 -0.47 -2.61 -1.17
CA LEU A 94 0.63 -1.63 -1.07
C LEU A 94 0.31 -0.31 -1.75
N GLN A 95 -0.48 -0.39 -2.82
CA GLN A 95 -0.94 0.79 -3.54
C GLN A 95 -2.27 0.45 -4.18
N SER A 96 -3.28 1.27 -3.89
CA SER A 96 -4.56 1.25 -4.57
C SER A 96 -4.93 2.69 -4.93
N PRO A 97 -5.40 2.96 -6.17
CA PRO A 97 -6.03 4.23 -6.48
C PRO A 97 -7.31 4.38 -5.64
N ASP A 98 -7.70 5.64 -5.38
CA ASP A 98 -8.95 5.93 -4.69
C ASP A 98 -10.13 5.57 -5.61
N PRO A 99 -10.98 4.60 -5.24
CA PRO A 99 -12.07 4.16 -6.09
C PRO A 99 -13.12 5.25 -6.34
N SER A 100 -13.23 6.25 -5.46
CA SER A 100 -14.12 7.40 -5.68
C SER A 100 -13.66 8.32 -6.82
N THR A 101 -12.39 8.20 -7.24
CA THR A 101 -11.78 8.99 -8.31
C THR A 101 -11.71 8.25 -9.65
N LEU A 102 -12.09 6.97 -9.70
CA LEU A 102 -11.99 6.15 -10.90
C LEU A 102 -13.25 6.26 -11.74
N ALA A 103 -13.09 6.65 -13.00
CA ALA A 103 -14.15 6.50 -13.98
C ALA A 103 -14.37 5.01 -14.31
N PRO A 104 -15.60 4.59 -14.65
CA PRO A 104 -15.83 3.26 -15.21
C PRO A 104 -14.90 3.03 -16.42
N GLN A 105 -14.24 1.86 -16.50
CA GLN A 105 -13.30 1.49 -17.56
C GLN A 105 -11.94 2.22 -17.54
N GLN A 106 -11.63 3.03 -16.53
CA GLN A 106 -10.31 3.63 -16.39
C GLN A 106 -9.34 2.63 -15.76
N GLU A 107 -8.48 2.01 -16.56
CA GLU A 107 -7.41 1.11 -16.06
C GLU A 107 -6.64 1.78 -14.91
N ALA A 108 -6.51 1.05 -13.81
CA ALA A 108 -5.85 1.53 -12.61
C ALA A 108 -4.76 0.54 -12.20
N VAL A 109 -3.64 1.06 -11.68
CA VAL A 109 -2.54 0.22 -11.20
C VAL A 109 -2.74 -0.08 -9.72
N VAL A 110 -2.92 -1.35 -9.39
CA VAL A 110 -2.98 -1.86 -8.02
C VAL A 110 -1.70 -2.64 -7.74
N THR A 111 -1.08 -2.40 -6.58
CA THR A 111 0.11 -3.14 -6.15
C THR A 111 -0.20 -3.94 -4.90
N LEU A 112 0.07 -5.24 -4.97
CA LEU A 112 -0.23 -6.22 -3.93
C LEU A 112 1.06 -6.84 -3.38
N GLY A 113 1.21 -6.86 -2.06
CA GLY A 113 2.24 -7.57 -1.33
C GLY A 113 1.81 -9.00 -1.03
N VAL A 114 2.33 -9.95 -1.79
CA VAL A 114 2.00 -11.38 -1.71
C VAL A 114 3.20 -12.18 -1.23
N THR A 115 3.01 -13.37 -0.68
CA THR A 115 4.14 -14.27 -0.36
C THR A 115 4.72 -14.91 -1.61
N ASP A 116 5.97 -15.38 -1.55
CA ASP A 116 6.64 -16.05 -2.69
C ASP A 116 5.81 -17.21 -3.27
N ALA A 117 5.15 -17.99 -2.41
CA ALA A 117 4.29 -19.11 -2.78
C ALA A 117 2.97 -18.69 -3.48
N GLN A 118 2.62 -17.41 -3.44
CA GLN A 118 1.41 -16.85 -4.03
C GLN A 118 1.68 -16.10 -5.33
N VAL A 119 2.92 -15.66 -5.59
CA VAL A 119 3.30 -14.82 -6.74
C VAL A 119 2.75 -15.36 -8.06
N SER A 120 3.05 -16.63 -8.39
CA SER A 120 2.66 -17.20 -9.68
C SER A 120 1.14 -17.27 -9.87
N ARG A 121 0.39 -17.57 -8.79
CA ARG A 121 -1.07 -17.65 -8.83
C ARG A 121 -1.71 -16.27 -9.00
N VAL A 122 -1.20 -15.28 -8.27
CA VAL A 122 -1.71 -13.91 -8.34
C VAL A 122 -1.40 -13.27 -9.70
N ILE A 123 -0.19 -13.45 -10.24
CA ILE A 123 0.15 -12.99 -11.59
C ILE A 123 -0.76 -13.64 -12.63
N GLY A 124 -0.97 -14.95 -12.55
CA GLY A 124 -1.85 -15.68 -13.47
C GLY A 124 -3.28 -15.14 -13.46
N ALA A 125 -3.85 -14.92 -12.27
CA ALA A 125 -5.21 -14.42 -12.14
C ALA A 125 -5.37 -12.97 -12.62
N VAL A 126 -4.41 -12.10 -12.30
CA VAL A 126 -4.36 -10.71 -12.79
C VAL A 126 -4.28 -10.66 -14.32
N SER A 127 -3.52 -11.56 -14.94
CA SER A 127 -3.41 -11.65 -16.40
C SER A 127 -4.62 -12.28 -17.09
N GLY A 128 -5.55 -12.84 -16.32
CA GLY A 128 -6.70 -13.59 -16.80
C GLY A 128 -7.98 -12.74 -16.89
N ALA A 129 -9.09 -13.30 -16.43
CA ALA A 129 -10.42 -12.69 -16.54
C ALA A 129 -10.73 -11.64 -15.45
N GLY A 130 -9.90 -11.52 -14.42
CA GLY A 130 -10.04 -10.53 -13.34
C GLY A 130 -9.81 -11.11 -11.95
N VAL A 131 -9.74 -10.24 -10.94
CA VAL A 131 -9.51 -10.62 -9.53
C VAL A 131 -10.46 -9.88 -8.60
N TRP A 132 -11.08 -10.59 -7.66
CA TRP A 132 -11.85 -9.99 -6.58
C TRP A 132 -10.96 -9.84 -5.34
N LEU A 133 -10.83 -8.62 -4.82
CA LEU A 133 -10.18 -8.36 -3.53
C LEU A 133 -11.24 -8.25 -2.43
N VAL A 134 -11.15 -9.10 -1.40
CA VAL A 134 -12.12 -9.09 -0.29
C VAL A 134 -11.36 -8.87 1.02
N THR A 135 -11.79 -7.90 1.83
CA THR A 135 -11.20 -7.69 3.17
C THR A 135 -11.34 -8.97 4.00
N ALA A 136 -10.22 -9.40 4.59
CA ALA A 136 -10.16 -10.59 5.43
C ALA A 136 -10.85 -10.38 6.79
#